data_AF-A0A158NPX2-F1
#
_entry.id   AF-A0A158NPX2-F1
#
_cell.length_a   1.000
_cell.length_b   1.000
_cell.length_c   1.000
_cell.angle_alpha   90.00
_cell.angle_beta   90.00
_cell.angle_gamma   90.00
#
_symmetry.space_group_name_H-M   'P 1'
#
loop_
_entity.id
_entity.type
_entity.pdbx_description
1 polymer ?
#
loop_
_entity_poly.entity_id
_entity_poly.type
_entity_poly.pdbx_seq_one_letter_code
_entity_poly.pdbx_strand_id
1 'polypeptide(L)'
;MAHKPAWWRMVGARERKTRRQGVNDALRHGGGGVCYRCYYRRNYDTQRVHESTQRMVVLRSVNLMSTGRYRCEVSAEAPSFQTVSDHSDMTIIALPEDEPVITARPGKHRYQVGDVVRFNCTSTRSKPHATLSWFINGDPVEQQFLKSYPVDVDRNDLETSTLGLEFRLRLKHFKKGDLKIKCLARIYTVYWKSNELSIEGERPLKIPVMESRETRAQGHTHAEHILASGSITLGPCVMLVIMGLLMLR
;
A
#
# COMPACT_ATOMS: atom_id res chain seq x y z
N MET A 1 -13.47 -28.85 17.60
CA MET A 1 -12.81 -27.87 16.71
C MET A 1 -13.82 -26.79 16.37
N ALA A 2 -13.56 -25.55 16.76
CA ALA A 2 -14.53 -24.47 16.77
C ALA A 2 -14.80 -23.91 15.36
N HIS A 3 -16.05 -23.97 14.90
CA HIS A 3 -16.51 -23.22 13.73
C HIS A 3 -16.72 -21.76 14.15
N LYS A 4 -15.84 -20.84 13.72
CA LYS A 4 -16.07 -19.40 13.86
C LYS A 4 -17.08 -18.92 12.80
N PRO A 5 -18.10 -18.13 13.16
CA PRO A 5 -19.00 -17.53 12.18
C PRO A 5 -18.30 -16.34 11.51
N ALA A 6 -18.04 -16.43 10.22
CA ALA A 6 -17.52 -15.34 9.42
C ALA A 6 -18.65 -14.35 9.09
N TRP A 7 -18.54 -13.14 9.63
CA TRP A 7 -19.43 -12.02 9.34
C TRP A 7 -19.07 -11.42 7.98
N TRP A 8 -19.80 -11.79 6.92
CA TRP A 8 -19.63 -11.19 5.59
C TRP A 8 -20.54 -9.98 5.44
N ARG A 9 -19.95 -8.79 5.27
CA ARG A 9 -20.70 -7.56 4.93
C ARG A 9 -21.03 -7.56 3.45
N MET A 10 -22.31 -7.47 3.11
CA MET A 10 -22.76 -7.17 1.74
C MET A 10 -22.17 -5.83 1.31
N VAL A 11 -21.24 -5.84 0.36
CA VAL A 11 -20.80 -4.64 -0.33
C VAL A 11 -21.76 -4.43 -1.49
N GLY A 12 -22.60 -3.39 -1.44
CA GLY A 12 -23.26 -2.89 -2.65
C GLY A 12 -24.75 -2.61 -2.65
N ALA A 13 -25.47 -2.59 -1.53
CA ALA A 13 -26.85 -2.07 -1.53
C ALA A 13 -26.84 -0.53 -1.43
N ARG A 14 -26.57 0.16 -2.55
CA ARG A 14 -26.75 1.61 -2.65
C ARG A 14 -28.26 1.91 -2.61
N GLU A 15 -28.73 2.48 -1.51
CA GLU A 15 -30.07 3.04 -1.40
C GLU A 15 -30.34 4.06 -2.51
N ARG A 16 -31.27 3.75 -3.43
CA ARG A 16 -32.23 4.67 -4.07
C ARG A 16 -32.94 4.01 -5.26
N LYS A 17 -34.14 3.47 -5.03
CA LYS A 17 -35.40 3.97 -5.61
C LYS A 17 -36.61 3.16 -5.10
N THR A 18 -37.55 3.87 -4.49
CA THR A 18 -39.00 3.55 -4.46
C THR A 18 -39.50 2.30 -3.69
N ARG A 19 -38.94 2.02 -2.50
CA ARG A 19 -39.39 0.97 -1.55
C ARG A 19 -40.80 1.18 -0.94
N ARG A 20 -41.51 2.30 -1.19
CA ARG A 20 -42.64 2.73 -0.32
C ARG A 20 -44.05 2.62 -0.89
N GLN A 21 -44.28 2.54 -2.19
CA GLN A 21 -45.67 2.61 -2.70
C GLN A 21 -46.35 1.23 -2.76
N GLY A 22 -45.78 0.23 -3.44
CA GLY A 22 -46.47 -1.06 -3.64
C GLY A 22 -46.55 -2.00 -2.42
N VAL A 23 -45.59 -1.92 -1.49
CA VAL A 23 -45.55 -2.80 -0.30
C VAL A 23 -46.56 -2.35 0.77
N ASN A 24 -46.80 -1.03 0.88
CA ASN A 24 -47.74 -0.49 1.86
C ASN A 24 -49.21 -0.76 1.46
N ASP A 25 -49.50 -0.85 0.15
CA ASP A 25 -50.86 -1.13 -0.33
C ASP A 25 -51.26 -2.61 -0.11
N ALA A 26 -50.30 -3.54 -0.23
CA ALA A 26 -50.53 -4.96 0.09
C ALA A 26 -50.70 -5.23 1.60
N LEU A 27 -50.05 -4.43 2.46
CA LEU A 27 -50.13 -4.56 3.93
C LEU A 27 -51.33 -3.81 4.55
N ARG A 28 -51.95 -2.85 3.84
CA ARG A 28 -53.01 -1.98 4.39
C ARG A 28 -54.43 -2.51 4.26
N HIS A 29 -54.71 -3.46 3.35
CA HIS A 29 -56.09 -3.78 2.98
C HIS A 29 -56.54 -5.25 3.07
N GLY A 30 -55.75 -6.16 3.64
CA GLY A 30 -56.18 -7.54 3.80
C GLY A 30 -55.73 -8.12 5.12
N GLY A 31 -56.66 -8.54 5.97
CA GLY A 31 -56.39 -9.45 7.10
C GLY A 31 -55.98 -10.86 6.64
N GLY A 32 -55.31 -10.98 5.48
CA GLY A 32 -54.74 -12.21 4.93
C GLY A 32 -53.21 -12.17 5.04
N GLY A 33 -52.58 -13.34 4.99
CA GLY A 33 -51.12 -13.46 5.05
C GLY A 33 -50.45 -12.82 3.83
N VAL A 34 -49.17 -12.48 3.99
CA VAL A 34 -48.28 -12.07 2.88
C VAL A 34 -47.21 -13.14 2.71
N CYS A 35 -47.06 -13.65 1.50
CA CYS A 35 -46.08 -14.69 1.19
C CYS A 35 -44.77 -14.05 0.70
N TYR A 36 -43.65 -14.40 1.32
CA TYR A 36 -42.31 -13.99 0.90
C TYR A 36 -41.59 -15.15 0.23
N ARG A 37 -41.03 -14.92 -0.95
CA ARG A 37 -40.18 -15.90 -1.62
C ARG A 37 -38.97 -15.21 -2.21
N CYS A 38 -37.79 -15.77 -1.96
CA CYS A 38 -36.55 -15.30 -2.54
C CYS A 38 -35.94 -16.40 -3.41
N TYR A 39 -35.34 -15.98 -4.50
CA TYR A 39 -34.81 -16.84 -5.54
C TYR A 39 -33.43 -16.35 -5.96
N TYR A 40 -32.61 -17.28 -6.42
CA TYR A 40 -31.36 -16.98 -7.07
C TYR A 40 -31.17 -17.89 -8.27
N ARG A 41 -30.45 -17.37 -9.27
CA ARG A 41 -30.21 -18.12 -10.50
C ARG A 41 -28.84 -18.80 -10.43
N ARG A 42 -28.80 -20.11 -10.66
CA ARG A 42 -27.56 -20.90 -10.76
C ARG A 42 -27.63 -21.74 -12.03
N ASN A 43 -26.68 -21.53 -12.96
CA ASN A 43 -26.61 -22.27 -14.24
C ASN A 43 -27.96 -22.35 -14.97
N TYR A 44 -28.61 -21.20 -15.17
CA TYR A 44 -29.94 -21.05 -15.78
C TYR A 44 -31.15 -21.55 -14.98
N ASP A 45 -30.95 -22.37 -13.95
CA ASP A 45 -32.00 -22.81 -13.04
C ASP A 45 -32.29 -21.79 -11.94
N THR A 46 -33.56 -21.69 -11.52
CA THR A 46 -34.02 -20.75 -10.49
C THR A 46 -34.26 -21.51 -9.20
N GLN A 47 -33.39 -21.32 -8.22
CA GLN A 47 -33.50 -22.00 -6.93
C GLN A 47 -34.18 -21.11 -5.90
N ARG A 48 -35.17 -21.67 -5.20
CA ARG A 48 -35.82 -21.01 -4.05
C ARG A 48 -34.92 -21.06 -2.83
N VAL A 49 -34.80 -19.94 -2.15
CA VAL A 49 -34.11 -19.85 -0.87
C VAL A 49 -35.09 -20.21 0.25
N HIS A 50 -34.77 -21.27 1.00
CA HIS A 50 -35.56 -21.69 2.15
C HIS A 50 -35.25 -20.84 3.39
N GLU A 51 -36.16 -20.81 4.37
CA GLU A 51 -35.96 -20.14 5.67
C GLU A 51 -35.72 -18.62 5.59
N SER A 52 -36.07 -17.99 4.48
CA SER A 52 -35.99 -16.53 4.31
C SER A 52 -37.25 -15.85 4.84
N THR A 53 -37.08 -14.65 5.40
CA THR A 53 -38.17 -13.80 5.91
C THR A 53 -38.37 -12.58 5.00
N GLN A 54 -39.33 -11.71 5.34
CA GLN A 54 -39.55 -10.43 4.66
C GLN A 54 -38.30 -9.54 4.53
N ARG A 55 -37.34 -9.67 5.45
CA ARG A 55 -36.18 -8.77 5.56
C ARG A 55 -34.84 -9.46 5.45
N MET A 56 -34.82 -10.79 5.46
CA MET A 56 -33.59 -11.56 5.54
C MET A 56 -33.64 -12.75 4.60
N VAL A 57 -32.57 -12.92 3.82
CA VAL A 57 -32.34 -14.09 2.98
C VAL A 57 -31.25 -14.93 3.64
N VAL A 58 -31.53 -16.19 3.92
CA VAL A 58 -30.58 -17.12 4.56
C VAL A 58 -30.03 -18.07 3.51
N LEU A 59 -28.72 -17.98 3.26
CA LEU A 59 -28.04 -18.86 2.31
C LEU A 59 -27.19 -19.89 3.08
N ARG A 60 -27.31 -21.16 2.67
CA ARG A 60 -26.50 -22.26 3.20
C ARG A 60 -25.47 -22.67 2.14
N SER A 61 -24.27 -23.07 2.58
CA SER A 61 -23.20 -23.56 1.69
C SER A 61 -22.80 -22.57 0.59
N VAL A 62 -22.53 -21.33 0.99
CA VAL A 62 -22.12 -20.24 0.10
C VAL A 62 -20.71 -20.49 -0.46
N ASN A 63 -20.55 -20.36 -1.77
CA ASN A 63 -19.29 -20.53 -2.51
C ASN A 63 -19.16 -19.49 -3.63
N LEU A 64 -18.03 -19.41 -4.34
CA LEU A 64 -17.81 -18.42 -5.41
C LEU A 64 -18.91 -18.41 -6.48
N MET A 65 -19.47 -19.58 -6.81
CA MET A 65 -20.59 -19.76 -7.76
C MET A 65 -21.94 -19.26 -7.25
N SER A 66 -22.00 -18.78 -6.01
CA SER A 66 -23.20 -18.14 -5.44
C SER A 66 -23.20 -16.62 -5.67
N THR A 67 -22.19 -16.10 -6.38
CA THR A 67 -22.25 -14.73 -6.93
C THR A 67 -23.36 -14.63 -7.97
N GLY A 68 -24.20 -13.60 -7.89
CA GLY A 68 -25.26 -13.40 -8.86
C GLY A 68 -26.38 -12.50 -8.37
N ARG A 69 -27.47 -12.48 -9.15
CA ARG A 69 -28.68 -11.70 -8.85
C ARG A 69 -29.66 -12.50 -8.02
N TYR A 70 -30.06 -11.93 -6.90
CA TYR A 70 -31.06 -12.46 -5.98
C TYR A 70 -32.34 -11.65 -6.11
N ARG A 71 -33.46 -12.32 -6.37
CA ARG A 71 -34.79 -11.70 -6.52
C ARG A 71 -35.68 -12.11 -5.36
N CYS A 72 -36.37 -11.18 -4.75
CA CYS A 72 -37.40 -11.48 -3.76
C CYS A 72 -38.75 -10.94 -4.22
N GLU A 73 -39.80 -11.72 -4.00
CA GLU A 73 -41.18 -11.37 -4.30
C GLU A 73 -42.05 -11.41 -3.04
N VAL A 74 -43.05 -10.53 -3.04
CA VAL A 74 -44.09 -10.45 -2.02
C VAL A 74 -45.42 -10.58 -2.74
N SER A 75 -46.22 -11.56 -2.33
CA SER A 75 -47.55 -11.79 -2.87
C SER A 75 -48.61 -11.58 -1.80
N ALA A 76 -49.65 -10.81 -2.13
CA ALA A 76 -50.88 -10.75 -1.34
C ALA A 76 -51.69 -12.03 -1.55
N GLU A 77 -52.35 -12.51 -0.49
CA GLU A 77 -53.27 -13.64 -0.59
C GLU A 77 -54.62 -13.24 -1.21
N ALA A 78 -55.54 -14.21 -1.26
CA ALA A 78 -56.91 -13.97 -1.71
C ALA A 78 -57.52 -12.75 -0.98
N PRO A 79 -58.32 -11.92 -1.67
CA PRO A 79 -58.79 -12.08 -3.06
C PRO A 79 -57.90 -11.43 -4.13
N SER A 80 -56.85 -10.69 -3.74
CA SER A 80 -56.16 -9.77 -4.66
C SER A 80 -55.01 -10.39 -5.45
N PHE A 81 -54.34 -11.42 -4.91
CA PHE A 81 -53.24 -12.17 -5.54
C PHE A 81 -52.11 -11.31 -6.17
N GLN A 82 -51.99 -10.04 -5.78
CA GLN A 82 -51.01 -9.12 -6.36
C GLN A 82 -49.59 -9.53 -5.95
N THR A 83 -48.64 -9.50 -6.88
CA THR A 83 -47.24 -9.83 -6.61
C THR A 83 -46.32 -8.70 -7.04
N VAL A 84 -45.47 -8.25 -6.12
CA VAL A 84 -44.39 -7.29 -6.38
C VAL A 84 -43.06 -7.97 -6.15
N SER A 85 -42.02 -7.56 -6.87
CA SER A 85 -40.69 -8.15 -6.72
C SER A 85 -39.59 -7.14 -6.95
N ASP A 86 -38.47 -7.34 -6.28
CA ASP A 86 -37.25 -6.55 -6.43
C ASP A 86 -36.03 -7.48 -6.45
N HIS A 87 -34.86 -6.94 -6.80
CA HIS A 87 -33.62 -7.71 -6.89
C HIS A 87 -32.39 -6.95 -6.38
N SER A 88 -31.39 -7.71 -5.95
CA SER A 88 -30.06 -7.20 -5.61
C SER A 88 -28.99 -8.16 -6.12
N ASP A 89 -27.86 -7.60 -6.54
CA ASP A 89 -26.69 -8.37 -6.96
C ASP A 89 -25.78 -8.62 -5.74
N MET A 90 -25.32 -9.84 -5.57
CA MET A 90 -24.36 -10.25 -4.54
C MET A 90 -23.09 -10.76 -5.20
N THR A 91 -21.94 -10.24 -4.77
CA THR A 91 -20.62 -10.71 -5.21
C THR A 91 -19.88 -11.32 -4.03
N ILE A 92 -19.43 -12.56 -4.20
CA ILE A 92 -18.60 -13.25 -3.21
C ILE A 92 -17.16 -13.02 -3.58
N ILE A 93 -16.38 -12.61 -2.58
CA ILE A 93 -15.00 -12.21 -2.76
C ILE A 93 -14.09 -13.25 -2.10
N ALA A 94 -13.17 -13.82 -2.88
CA ALA A 94 -12.00 -14.51 -2.34
C ALA A 94 -10.88 -13.49 -2.17
N LEU A 95 -10.52 -13.21 -0.92
CA LEU A 95 -9.44 -12.26 -0.62
C LEU A 95 -8.07 -12.90 -0.86
N PRO A 96 -7.09 -12.13 -1.36
CA PRO A 96 -5.72 -12.60 -1.45
C PRO A 96 -5.17 -12.89 -0.05
N GLU A 97 -4.38 -13.96 0.08
CA GLU A 97 -3.75 -14.37 1.33
C GLU A 97 -2.63 -13.41 1.74
N ASP A 98 -1.81 -13.00 0.77
CA ASP A 98 -0.64 -12.14 0.97
C ASP A 98 -0.78 -10.76 0.31
N GLU A 99 0.22 -9.92 0.55
CA GLU A 99 0.39 -8.62 -0.09
C GLU A 99 0.93 -8.77 -1.53
N PRO A 100 0.75 -7.78 -2.42
CA PRO A 100 1.27 -7.88 -3.78
C PRO A 100 2.79 -7.97 -3.79
N VAL A 101 3.34 -8.76 -4.71
CA VAL A 101 4.79 -8.97 -4.83
C VAL A 101 5.33 -8.06 -5.91
N ILE A 102 6.37 -7.28 -5.56
CA ILE A 102 7.12 -6.50 -6.54
C ILE A 102 8.35 -7.29 -6.96
N THR A 103 8.51 -7.51 -8.26
CA THR A 103 9.69 -8.11 -8.87
C THR A 103 10.40 -7.10 -9.76
N ALA A 104 11.71 -6.98 -9.59
CA ALA A 104 12.58 -6.28 -10.50
C ALA A 104 13.18 -7.27 -11.49
N ARG A 105 13.60 -6.80 -12.68
CA ARG A 105 14.33 -7.67 -13.60
C ARG A 105 15.63 -8.20 -12.95
N PRO A 106 15.94 -9.51 -13.13
CA PRO A 106 17.20 -10.08 -12.66
C PRO A 106 18.40 -9.37 -13.28
N GLY A 107 19.48 -9.21 -12.51
CA GLY A 107 20.81 -8.85 -13.03
C GLY A 107 21.31 -7.43 -12.79
N LYS A 108 20.55 -6.54 -12.13
CA LYS A 108 21.06 -5.20 -11.76
C LYS A 108 20.73 -4.84 -10.32
N HIS A 109 21.73 -4.94 -9.43
CA HIS A 109 21.59 -4.63 -8.01
C HIS A 109 21.67 -3.13 -7.69
N ARG A 110 22.16 -2.31 -8.63
CA ARG A 110 22.31 -0.86 -8.47
C ARG A 110 21.81 -0.16 -9.72
N TYR A 111 20.95 0.84 -9.51
CA TYR A 111 20.38 1.63 -10.59
C TYR A 111 21.06 2.99 -10.68
N GLN A 112 21.39 3.40 -11.90
CA GLN A 112 22.00 4.68 -12.20
C GLN A 112 21.00 5.61 -12.88
N VAL A 113 21.22 6.91 -12.71
CA VAL A 113 20.48 7.91 -13.47
C VAL A 113 20.69 7.67 -14.96
N GLY A 114 19.61 7.66 -15.73
CA GLY A 114 19.64 7.35 -17.16
C GLY A 114 19.22 5.92 -17.51
N ASP A 115 19.22 5.00 -16.55
CA ASP A 115 18.76 3.62 -16.74
C ASP A 115 17.27 3.54 -17.06
N VAL A 116 16.87 2.53 -17.85
CA VAL A 116 15.47 2.15 -18.02
C VAL A 116 15.16 1.01 -17.05
N VAL A 117 14.38 1.32 -16.02
CA VAL A 117 13.98 0.35 -15.00
C VAL A 117 12.63 -0.27 -15.35
N ARG A 118 12.48 -1.55 -15.02
CA ARG A 118 11.26 -2.32 -15.25
C ARG A 118 10.92 -3.14 -14.00
N PHE A 119 9.72 -2.92 -13.49
CA PHE A 119 9.17 -3.63 -12.34
C PHE A 119 7.85 -4.28 -12.72
N ASN A 120 7.57 -5.44 -12.14
CA ASN A 120 6.25 -6.05 -12.20
C ASN A 120 5.70 -6.13 -10.78
N CYS A 121 4.46 -5.70 -10.62
CA CYS A 121 3.70 -5.95 -9.42
C CYS A 121 2.68 -7.03 -9.74
N THR A 122 2.68 -8.11 -8.97
CA THR A 122 1.77 -9.24 -9.16
C THR A 122 0.95 -9.43 -7.89
N SER A 123 -0.38 -9.45 -8.01
CA SER A 123 -1.25 -9.78 -6.90
C SER A 123 -1.20 -11.28 -6.60
N THR A 124 -1.47 -11.66 -5.36
CA THR A 124 -1.84 -13.03 -5.02
C THR A 124 -3.23 -13.36 -5.61
N ARG A 125 -3.51 -14.67 -5.69
CA ARG A 125 -4.76 -15.22 -6.24
C ARG A 125 -5.97 -14.69 -5.45
N SER A 126 -6.98 -14.19 -6.16
CA SER A 126 -8.20 -13.62 -5.55
C SER A 126 -9.37 -13.67 -6.51
N LYS A 127 -10.59 -13.39 -6.03
CA LYS A 127 -11.75 -13.25 -6.92
C LYS A 127 -12.65 -12.12 -6.42
N PRO A 128 -12.94 -11.09 -7.24
CA PRO A 128 -12.31 -10.79 -8.52
C PRO A 128 -10.82 -10.45 -8.35
N HIS A 129 -10.06 -10.40 -9.44
CA HIS A 129 -8.68 -9.93 -9.42
C HIS A 129 -8.54 -8.55 -8.77
N ALA A 130 -7.43 -8.34 -8.07
CA ALA A 130 -7.11 -7.04 -7.51
C ALA A 130 -6.85 -6.01 -8.62
N THR A 131 -7.33 -4.78 -8.42
CA THR A 131 -6.87 -3.63 -9.19
C THR A 131 -5.53 -3.18 -8.63
N LEU A 132 -4.51 -3.14 -9.48
CA LEU A 132 -3.16 -2.72 -9.11
C LEU A 132 -2.92 -1.25 -9.43
N SER A 133 -2.08 -0.58 -8.64
CA SER A 133 -1.68 0.81 -8.86
C SER A 133 -0.24 1.04 -8.40
N TRP A 134 0.51 1.80 -9.20
CA TRP A 134 1.89 2.14 -8.92
C TRP A 134 2.03 3.57 -8.41
N PHE A 135 2.95 3.76 -7.47
CA PHE A 135 3.32 5.06 -6.93
C PHE A 135 4.85 5.17 -6.88
N ILE A 136 5.36 6.35 -7.24
CA ILE A 136 6.78 6.71 -7.11
C ILE A 136 6.87 7.81 -6.06
N ASN A 137 7.55 7.53 -4.94
CA ASN A 137 7.68 8.45 -3.81
C ASN A 137 6.35 9.04 -3.31
N GLY A 138 5.30 8.21 -3.31
CA GLY A 138 3.94 8.58 -2.90
C GLY A 138 3.06 9.14 -4.01
N ASP A 139 3.63 9.54 -5.14
CA ASP A 139 2.90 10.15 -6.24
C ASP A 139 2.41 9.07 -7.23
N PRO A 140 1.13 9.10 -7.68
CA PRO A 140 0.60 8.10 -8.60
C PRO A 140 1.29 8.16 -9.96
N VAL A 141 1.56 6.99 -10.54
CA VAL A 141 2.23 6.90 -11.85
C VAL A 141 1.23 7.08 -12.99
N GLU A 142 1.61 7.88 -13.99
CA GLU A 142 0.83 8.08 -15.22
C GLU A 142 0.77 6.82 -16.08
N GLN A 143 -0.34 6.64 -16.80
CA GLN A 143 -0.63 5.42 -17.57
C GLN A 143 0.36 5.13 -18.69
N GLN A 144 1.08 6.14 -19.20
CA GLN A 144 2.12 5.97 -20.22
C GLN A 144 3.34 5.15 -19.76
N PHE A 145 3.57 5.05 -18.45
CA PHE A 145 4.65 4.24 -17.87
C PHE A 145 4.17 2.86 -17.43
N LEU A 146 2.88 2.58 -17.58
CA LEU A 146 2.25 1.36 -17.12
C LEU A 146 2.08 0.37 -18.26
N LYS A 147 2.32 -0.90 -17.97
CA LYS A 147 2.08 -2.01 -18.88
C LYS A 147 1.08 -2.98 -18.29
N SER A 148 -0.12 -3.03 -18.87
CA SER A 148 -1.16 -3.98 -18.47
C SER A 148 -0.83 -5.38 -19.00
N TYR A 149 -1.00 -6.38 -18.14
CA TYR A 149 -0.94 -7.78 -18.51
C TYR A 149 -2.34 -8.40 -18.44
N PRO A 150 -2.63 -9.44 -19.25
CA PRO A 150 -3.84 -10.23 -19.10
C PRO A 150 -3.96 -10.80 -17.68
N VAL A 151 -5.18 -10.90 -17.18
CA VAL A 151 -5.46 -11.58 -15.91
C VAL A 151 -5.24 -13.08 -16.10
N ASP A 152 -4.43 -13.67 -15.22
CA ASP A 152 -4.20 -15.10 -15.18
C ASP A 152 -5.26 -15.78 -14.30
N VAL A 153 -5.86 -16.85 -14.78
CA VAL A 153 -6.92 -17.58 -14.08
C VAL A 153 -6.44 -18.99 -13.79
N ASP A 154 -6.45 -19.37 -12.52
CA ASP A 154 -6.00 -20.69 -12.09
C ASP A 154 -7.10 -21.78 -12.24
N ARG A 155 -6.77 -23.01 -11.85
CA ARG A 155 -7.70 -24.15 -11.91
C ARG A 155 -8.90 -24.03 -10.96
N ASN A 156 -8.83 -23.15 -9.95
CA ASN A 156 -9.88 -22.91 -8.96
C ASN A 156 -10.71 -21.65 -9.30
N ASP A 157 -10.59 -21.15 -10.54
CA ASP A 157 -11.15 -19.89 -11.02
C ASP A 157 -10.77 -18.66 -10.17
N LEU A 158 -9.61 -18.70 -9.51
CA LEU A 158 -9.02 -17.53 -8.85
C LEU A 158 -8.16 -16.78 -9.85
N GLU A 159 -8.18 -15.47 -9.72
CA GLU A 159 -7.61 -14.53 -10.66
C GLU A 159 -6.38 -13.85 -10.07
N THR A 160 -5.34 -13.72 -10.90
CA THR A 160 -4.09 -13.03 -10.59
C THR A 160 -3.89 -11.90 -11.58
N SER A 161 -3.66 -10.69 -11.06
CA SER A 161 -3.37 -9.50 -11.87
C SER A 161 -1.89 -9.17 -11.81
N THR A 162 -1.33 -8.70 -12.93
CA THR A 162 0.03 -8.15 -12.97
C THR A 162 0.03 -6.79 -13.67
N LEU A 163 0.72 -5.81 -13.08
CA LEU A 163 0.90 -4.47 -13.63
C LEU A 163 2.39 -4.15 -13.71
N GLY A 164 2.87 -3.96 -14.94
CA GLY A 164 4.24 -3.54 -15.21
C GLY A 164 4.40 -2.03 -15.05
N LEU A 165 5.59 -1.62 -14.63
CA LEU A 165 6.06 -0.25 -14.54
C LEU A 165 7.39 -0.14 -15.29
N GLU A 166 7.47 0.76 -16.27
CA GLU A 166 8.67 1.02 -17.06
C GLU A 166 8.90 2.51 -17.23
N PHE A 167 10.06 3.00 -16.80
CA PHE A 167 10.43 4.41 -17.00
C PHE A 167 11.95 4.59 -16.99
N ARG A 168 12.39 5.74 -17.50
CA ARG A 168 13.80 6.15 -17.44
C ARG A 168 14.09 6.89 -16.14
N LEU A 169 15.07 6.42 -15.38
CA LEU A 169 15.52 7.05 -14.15
C LEU A 169 16.11 8.44 -14.40
N ARG A 170 15.68 9.40 -13.58
CA ARG A 170 16.11 10.80 -13.63
C ARG A 170 16.32 11.27 -12.19
N LEU A 171 17.17 12.28 -11.99
CA LEU A 171 17.44 12.86 -10.67
C LEU A 171 16.17 13.27 -9.92
N LYS A 172 15.16 13.79 -10.63
CA LYS A 172 13.86 14.18 -10.04
C LYS A 172 13.09 13.03 -9.36
N HIS A 173 13.41 11.77 -9.67
CA HIS A 173 12.76 10.62 -9.05
C HIS A 173 13.40 10.22 -7.71
N PHE A 174 14.51 10.84 -7.30
CA PHE A 174 15.13 10.59 -6.01
C PHE A 174 14.74 11.71 -5.04
N LYS A 175 14.09 11.36 -3.93
CA LYS A 175 13.80 12.30 -2.83
C LYS A 175 14.70 11.89 -1.67
N LYS A 176 15.53 12.80 -1.12
CA LYS A 176 16.48 12.48 -0.03
C LYS A 176 17.51 11.37 -0.34
N GLY A 177 17.75 11.08 -1.61
CA GLY A 177 18.75 10.10 -2.07
C GLY A 177 18.18 8.70 -2.32
N ASP A 178 16.92 8.45 -1.97
CA ASP A 178 16.22 7.20 -2.23
C ASP A 178 15.10 7.35 -3.28
N LEU A 179 14.88 6.27 -4.02
CA LEU A 179 13.74 6.07 -4.90
C LEU A 179 12.82 5.04 -4.25
N LYS A 180 11.58 5.45 -3.96
CA LYS A 180 10.56 4.57 -3.40
C LYS A 180 9.55 4.17 -4.46
N ILE A 181 9.37 2.87 -4.62
CA ILE A 181 8.47 2.26 -5.59
C ILE A 181 7.43 1.46 -4.82
N LYS A 182 6.18 1.90 -4.85
CA LYS A 182 5.08 1.28 -4.10
C LYS A 182 4.02 0.74 -5.05
N CYS A 183 3.60 -0.50 -4.83
CA CYS A 183 2.45 -1.09 -5.49
C CYS A 183 1.31 -1.29 -4.50
N LEU A 184 0.10 -0.88 -4.87
CA LEU A 184 -1.13 -1.08 -4.11
C LEU A 184 -2.05 -2.05 -4.87
N ALA A 185 -2.53 -3.07 -4.16
CA ALA A 185 -3.58 -3.98 -4.60
C ALA A 185 -4.89 -3.66 -3.87
N ARG A 186 -5.97 -3.51 -4.64
CA ARG A 186 -7.30 -3.17 -4.10
C ARG A 186 -8.39 -4.07 -4.68
N ILE A 187 -9.29 -4.55 -3.82
CA ILE A 187 -10.55 -5.21 -4.24
C ILE A 187 -11.71 -4.45 -3.61
N TYR A 188 -12.46 -3.75 -4.46
CA TYR A 188 -13.55 -2.85 -4.08
C TYR A 188 -13.18 -1.94 -2.89
N THR A 189 -13.89 -2.07 -1.77
CA THR A 189 -13.67 -1.34 -0.52
C THR A 189 -13.31 -2.26 0.64
N VAL A 190 -13.08 -3.56 0.38
CA VAL A 190 -12.87 -4.57 1.42
C VAL A 190 -11.43 -5.01 1.57
N TYR A 191 -10.60 -4.81 0.54
CA TYR A 191 -9.19 -5.18 0.57
C TYR A 191 -8.31 -4.10 -0.06
N TRP A 192 -7.21 -3.83 0.63
CA TRP A 192 -6.25 -2.76 0.37
C TRP A 192 -4.94 -3.16 1.04
N LYS A 193 -3.97 -3.60 0.24
CA LYS A 193 -2.64 -4.00 0.71
C LYS A 193 -1.59 -3.53 -0.27
N SER A 194 -0.40 -3.21 0.22
CA SER A 194 0.66 -2.64 -0.61
C SER A 194 2.03 -3.11 -0.19
N ASN A 195 2.92 -3.25 -1.15
CA ASN A 195 4.33 -3.51 -0.94
C ASN A 195 5.16 -2.32 -1.48
N GLU A 196 6.29 -2.04 -0.85
CA GLU A 196 7.15 -0.90 -1.20
C GLU A 196 8.62 -1.32 -1.23
N LEU A 197 9.30 -0.97 -2.32
CA LEU A 197 10.75 -1.12 -2.46
C LEU A 197 11.42 0.24 -2.35
N SER A 198 12.46 0.31 -1.51
CA SER A 198 13.35 1.47 -1.41
C SER A 198 14.68 1.14 -2.09
N ILE A 199 15.05 1.94 -3.07
CA ILE A 199 16.27 1.78 -3.85
C ILE A 199 17.18 2.98 -3.53
N GLU A 200 18.34 2.73 -2.94
CA GLU A 200 19.35 3.76 -2.74
C GLU A 200 19.96 4.20 -4.08
N GLY A 201 19.98 5.50 -4.35
CA GLY A 201 20.76 6.06 -5.43
C GLY A 201 22.26 5.94 -5.15
N GLU A 202 23.10 5.99 -6.18
CA GLU A 202 24.54 6.09 -5.97
C GLU A 202 24.86 7.35 -5.15
N ARG A 203 25.49 7.15 -3.98
CA ARG A 203 26.07 8.25 -3.21
C ARG A 203 27.20 8.85 -4.06
N PRO A 204 27.27 10.18 -4.24
CA PRO A 204 28.45 10.78 -4.81
C PRO A 204 29.65 10.37 -3.94
N LEU A 205 30.68 9.80 -4.56
CA LEU A 205 31.95 9.55 -3.89
C LEU A 205 32.42 10.90 -3.33
N LYS A 206 32.48 11.02 -2.00
CA LYS A 206 33.18 12.14 -1.37
C LYS A 206 34.66 11.97 -1.72
N ILE A 207 35.12 12.65 -2.76
CA ILE A 207 36.54 12.69 -3.09
C ILE A 207 37.20 13.47 -1.93
N PRO A 208 38.14 12.89 -1.18
CA PRO A 208 38.87 13.65 -0.18
C PRO A 208 39.64 14.75 -0.90
N VAL A 209 39.34 16.00 -0.57
CA VAL A 209 40.13 17.15 -1.04
C VAL A 209 41.51 17.00 -0.38
N MET A 210 42.54 16.74 -1.19
CA MET A 210 43.91 16.71 -0.73
C MET A 210 44.30 18.16 -0.39
N GLU A 211 44.45 18.47 0.89
CA GLU A 211 44.93 19.77 1.35
C GLU A 211 46.39 19.92 0.90
N SER A 212 46.67 20.88 0.02
CA SER A 212 48.04 21.15 -0.43
C SER A 212 48.82 21.76 0.73
N ARG A 213 49.64 20.96 1.41
CA ARG A 213 50.66 21.47 2.32
C ARG A 213 51.69 22.23 1.48
N GLU A 214 51.69 23.56 1.55
CA GLU A 214 52.74 24.39 0.97
C GLU A 214 54.10 23.98 1.54
N THR A 215 54.99 23.47 0.69
CA THR A 215 56.40 23.27 1.05
C THR A 215 57.08 24.63 1.01
N ARG A 216 57.20 25.27 2.17
CA ARG A 216 58.04 26.46 2.35
C ARG A 216 59.49 26.08 2.05
N ALA A 217 60.02 26.57 0.94
CA ALA A 217 61.43 26.45 0.61
C ALA A 217 62.24 27.33 1.59
N GLN A 218 62.93 26.71 2.54
CA GLN A 218 63.96 27.40 3.34
C GLN A 218 65.25 27.42 2.51
N GLY A 219 65.49 28.55 1.83
CA GLY A 219 66.77 28.85 1.20
C GLY A 219 67.70 29.59 2.16
N HIS A 220 68.98 29.17 2.13
CA HIS A 220 70.20 29.86 2.61
C HIS A 220 70.41 29.96 4.14
N THR A 221 71.61 29.80 4.73
CA THR A 221 72.99 29.46 4.30
C THR A 221 73.78 29.14 5.57
N HIS A 222 74.72 28.20 5.49
CA HIS A 222 75.66 27.85 6.57
C HIS A 222 76.81 28.87 6.67
N ALA A 223 77.10 29.38 7.87
CA ALA A 223 78.42 29.85 8.29
C ALA A 223 78.50 29.91 9.83
N GLU A 224 79.59 29.36 10.37
CA GLU A 224 79.92 29.15 11.79
C GLU A 224 80.29 30.44 12.55
N HIS A 225 80.25 30.39 13.89
CA HIS A 225 81.45 30.60 14.74
C HIS A 225 81.16 30.29 16.24
N ILE A 226 82.13 29.61 16.86
CA ILE A 226 82.19 29.20 18.28
C ILE A 226 82.97 30.27 19.09
N LEU A 227 82.52 30.63 20.31
CA LEU A 227 83.26 30.58 21.60
C LEU A 227 82.57 31.37 22.74
N ALA A 228 82.88 30.90 23.95
CA ALA A 228 82.25 31.15 25.24
C ALA A 228 82.48 32.54 25.85
N SER A 229 81.59 32.96 26.76
CA SER A 229 81.88 33.30 28.18
C SER A 229 80.77 34.14 28.82
N GLY A 230 80.50 33.91 30.11
CA GLY A 230 79.85 34.91 30.99
C GLY A 230 78.57 34.47 31.71
N SER A 231 78.70 33.63 32.73
CA SER A 231 77.68 33.41 33.76
C SER A 231 77.51 34.66 34.64
N ILE A 232 76.28 35.09 34.94
CA ILE A 232 75.91 35.60 36.28
C ILE A 232 74.50 35.12 36.63
N THR A 233 74.44 34.35 37.71
CA THR A 233 73.27 33.82 38.40
C THR A 233 72.68 34.88 39.33
N LEU A 234 71.34 34.96 39.41
CA LEU A 234 70.64 35.65 40.50
C LEU A 234 69.58 34.68 41.06
N GLY A 235 69.81 34.28 42.31
CA GLY A 235 69.11 33.21 43.03
C GLY A 235 67.81 33.64 43.73
N PRO A 236 67.21 32.72 44.51
CA PRO A 236 65.77 32.69 44.82
C PRO A 236 65.29 33.62 45.95
N CYS A 237 66.09 34.60 46.38
CA CYS A 237 65.72 35.52 47.48
C CYS A 237 64.87 36.74 47.05
N VAL A 238 64.71 37.00 45.75
CA VAL A 238 63.93 38.16 45.27
C VAL A 238 62.41 37.86 45.21
N MET A 239 62.00 36.61 45.31
CA MET A 239 60.59 36.19 45.20
C MET A 239 59.79 36.26 46.51
N LEU A 240 60.42 36.48 47.67
CA LEU A 240 59.72 36.50 48.97
C LEU A 240 59.34 37.91 49.49
N VAL A 241 59.88 38.97 48.90
CA VAL A 241 59.54 40.36 49.31
C VAL A 241 58.26 40.85 48.62
N ILE A 242 57.89 40.26 47.48
CA ILE A 242 56.74 40.71 46.66
C ILE A 242 55.42 40.07 47.14
N MET A 243 55.48 38.90 47.79
CA MET A 243 54.29 38.20 48.36
C MET A 243 53.82 38.76 49.72
N GLY A 244 54.66 39.54 50.43
CA GLY A 244 54.30 40.13 51.73
C GLY A 244 53.50 41.45 51.65
N LEU A 245 53.52 42.13 50.49
CA LEU A 245 52.87 43.43 50.31
C LEU A 245 51.44 43.34 49.73
N LEU A 246 50.95 42.13 49.42
CA LEU A 246 49.62 41.90 48.82
C LEU A 246 48.58 41.31 49.78
N MET A 247 48.91 41.08 51.06
CA MET A 247 47.99 40.52 52.07
C MET A 247 47.57 41.53 53.17
N LEU A 248 47.79 42.85 52.94
CA LEU A 248 47.32 43.90 53.86
C LEU A 248 46.49 45.02 53.18
N ARG A 249 45.76 44.68 52.11
CA ARG A 249 44.70 45.53 51.56
C ARG A 249 43.47 44.71 51.17
#